data_AF-A0A7V9GA16-F1
#
_entry.id   AF-A0A7V9GA16-F1
#
_cell.length_a   1.000
_cell.length_b   1.000
_cell.length_c   1.000
_cell.angle_alpha   90.00
_cell.angle_beta   90.00
_cell.angle_gamma   90.00
#
_symmetry.space_group_name_H-M   'P 1'
#
loop_
_entity.id
_entity.type
_entity.pdbx_description
1 polymer ?
#
loop_
_entity_poly.entity_id
_entity_poly.type
_entity_poly.pdbx_seq_one_letter_code
_entity_poly.pdbx_strand_id
1 'polypeptide(L)'
;EPPELYHKYVGHDDNRDWYAFTQVETQLTVDKIHNVWHPQIVHDIHQQSANGARMFLPPYLPPVEPNVPKELIEGFTELGNFMANDLRGKGFQGITTASTYDAWTPARAYSHYHGGVRILSETASARLATPITVKFEDLRGGLGYDAKRESANFSPVWKGGEWHLRDITNYMTTAAFSLLKHASDNREKWLSTFYKIGKEAVRPRKNKELFGYILKKSNKDAIGFYNIIEVLKKGGVKVDFPSTLQIDGKKFDKVAIVKFDQPYGMFAKTLLEKQTYPNLKDEKGNPIPPYDVTAHTLTLLMGNTEVIPIYKALTYKPLPAEELTFDSINCHNTVGLYRSFIPSMDEGWTRWLFETFAAGNTCSTGTDSIGNKAIQGNQLKDYKQIIFPDQSPNQILNGYAKGTMPDEYTGGIGADGVANLKKFVEAGGTLVFLNRASNFAIEQFNLPVRNVTKGLPRRDFFIPGSILRTELDTTNPITKGMDKQSIAWFEDSPAFEVLDNSRVKVIARYPEKTEDILLSGWALGAEKIAGKAALVEIPLGKGKIILFGFRPQYRGQTLATFPLLFNAIGN
;
A
#
# COMPACT_ATOMS: atom_id res chain seq x y z
N GLU A 1 15.05 -22.51 17.14
CA GLU A 1 15.07 -21.19 16.48
C GLU A 1 14.43 -20.18 17.43
N PRO A 2 14.92 -18.92 17.52
CA PRO A 2 14.19 -17.89 18.26
C PRO A 2 12.79 -17.70 17.64
N PRO A 3 11.77 -17.34 18.42
CA PRO A 3 10.42 -17.15 17.89
C PRO A 3 10.42 -16.03 16.85
N GLU A 4 10.02 -16.36 15.61
CA GLU A 4 9.76 -15.38 14.55
C GLU A 4 8.39 -14.73 14.84
N LEU A 5 8.40 -13.62 15.59
CA LEU A 5 7.21 -12.80 15.87
C LEU A 5 6.91 -11.87 14.68
N TYR A 6 6.77 -12.45 13.50
CA TYR A 6 6.47 -11.71 12.27
C TYR A 6 5.49 -12.53 11.42
N HIS A 7 4.47 -11.87 10.86
CA HIS A 7 3.46 -12.56 10.06
C HIS A 7 4.10 -13.29 8.88
N LYS A 8 3.64 -14.51 8.58
CA LYS A 8 4.22 -15.43 7.57
C LYS A 8 4.58 -14.72 6.27
N TYR A 9 3.72 -13.84 5.77
CA TYR A 9 3.94 -13.10 4.53
C TYR A 9 4.17 -11.60 4.75
N VAL A 10 3.20 -10.92 5.34
CA VAL A 10 3.12 -9.46 5.25
C VAL A 10 3.77 -8.71 6.40
N GLY A 11 4.37 -9.40 7.38
CA GLY A 11 4.92 -8.73 8.55
C GLY A 11 3.90 -7.95 9.37
N HIS A 12 4.03 -6.62 9.42
CA HIS A 12 3.04 -5.71 10.03
C HIS A 12 2.31 -4.86 8.97
N ASP A 13 2.39 -5.26 7.70
CA ASP A 13 1.82 -4.54 6.55
C ASP A 13 0.35 -4.91 6.28
N ASP A 14 -0.19 -5.90 7.00
CA ASP A 14 -1.62 -6.26 7.03
C ASP A 14 -2.50 -5.06 7.40
N ASN A 15 -1.96 -4.12 8.18
CA ASN A 15 -2.64 -2.87 8.50
C ASN A 15 -2.97 -1.98 7.28
N ARG A 16 -2.51 -2.30 6.06
CA ARG A 16 -2.89 -1.60 4.80
C ARG A 16 -3.83 -2.40 3.90
N ASP A 17 -4.36 -3.52 4.37
CA ASP A 17 -5.17 -4.44 3.57
C ASP A 17 -6.69 -4.20 3.68
N TRP A 18 -7.13 -3.23 4.50
CA TRP A 18 -8.54 -2.98 4.87
C TRP A 18 -9.48 -2.52 3.75
N TYR A 19 -9.02 -2.54 2.50
CA TYR A 19 -9.83 -2.26 1.32
C TYR A 19 -9.67 -3.29 0.20
N ALA A 20 -8.59 -4.09 0.23
CA ALA A 20 -8.28 -5.09 -0.79
C ALA A 20 -8.56 -6.51 -0.29
N PHE A 21 -8.54 -6.73 1.04
CA PHE A 21 -8.90 -7.97 1.70
C PHE A 21 -8.11 -9.18 1.20
N THR A 22 -6.82 -8.98 0.91
CA THR A 22 -5.94 -10.04 0.42
C THR A 22 -5.58 -11.04 1.53
N GLN A 23 -5.53 -10.60 2.80
CA GLN A 23 -5.13 -11.42 3.94
C GLN A 23 -6.33 -11.99 4.69
N VAL A 24 -6.21 -13.22 5.18
CA VAL A 24 -7.29 -13.92 5.89
C VAL A 24 -7.63 -13.23 7.21
N GLU A 25 -6.65 -12.64 7.88
CA GLU A 25 -6.81 -11.87 9.11
C GLU A 25 -7.75 -10.69 8.87
N THR A 26 -7.47 -9.86 7.86
CA THR A 26 -8.34 -8.73 7.47
C THR A 26 -9.73 -9.22 7.09
N GLN A 27 -9.83 -10.30 6.30
CA GLN A 27 -11.12 -10.88 5.91
C GLN A 27 -11.93 -11.32 7.13
N LEU A 28 -11.31 -12.01 8.10
CA LEU A 28 -11.97 -12.45 9.32
C LEU A 28 -12.39 -11.27 10.19
N THR A 29 -11.55 -10.26 10.34
CA THR A 29 -11.89 -9.04 11.10
C THR A 29 -13.08 -8.32 10.46
N VAL A 30 -13.11 -8.19 9.14
CA VAL A 30 -14.22 -7.56 8.43
C VAL A 30 -15.48 -8.42 8.51
N ASP A 31 -15.40 -9.69 8.13
CA ASP A 31 -16.55 -10.59 7.99
C ASP A 31 -17.16 -11.02 9.33
N LYS A 32 -16.35 -11.11 10.40
CA LYS A 32 -16.80 -11.62 11.71
C LYS A 32 -16.96 -10.54 12.76
N ILE A 33 -16.33 -9.37 12.59
CA ILE A 33 -16.41 -8.28 13.55
C ILE A 33 -17.13 -7.08 12.93
N HIS A 34 -16.55 -6.43 11.92
CA HIS A 34 -17.10 -5.15 11.43
C HIS A 34 -18.47 -5.31 10.78
N ASN A 35 -18.65 -6.31 9.92
CA ASN A 35 -19.89 -6.52 9.17
C ASN A 35 -21.00 -7.18 10.01
N VAL A 36 -20.67 -7.68 11.20
CA VAL A 36 -21.62 -8.29 12.13
C VAL A 36 -22.06 -7.30 13.21
N TRP A 37 -21.11 -6.57 13.79
CA TRP A 37 -21.34 -5.73 14.97
C TRP A 37 -21.47 -4.24 14.64
N HIS A 38 -21.01 -3.81 13.46
CA HIS A 38 -21.05 -2.41 13.00
C HIS A 38 -20.55 -1.41 14.06
N PRO A 39 -19.27 -1.50 14.49
CA PRO A 39 -18.76 -0.69 15.59
C PRO A 39 -18.80 0.81 15.27
N GLN A 40 -19.39 1.62 16.17
CA GLN A 40 -19.40 3.09 16.02
C GLN A 40 -18.03 3.72 16.30
N ILE A 41 -17.18 3.06 17.09
CA ILE A 41 -15.82 3.50 17.42
C ILE A 41 -14.88 2.31 17.28
N VAL A 42 -13.77 2.51 16.57
CA VAL A 42 -12.66 1.56 16.47
C VAL A 42 -11.42 2.24 17.03
N HIS A 43 -10.85 1.68 18.10
CA HIS A 43 -9.60 2.14 18.69
C HIS A 43 -8.43 1.37 18.06
N ASP A 44 -7.65 2.09 17.26
CA ASP A 44 -6.47 1.58 16.57
C ASP A 44 -5.21 1.95 17.38
N ILE A 45 -4.65 0.98 18.09
CA ILE A 45 -3.57 1.19 19.07
C ILE A 45 -2.23 0.79 18.47
N HIS A 46 -1.36 1.78 18.29
CA HIS A 46 -0.05 1.63 17.68
C HIS A 46 1.08 2.17 18.57
N GLN A 47 2.31 1.82 18.18
CA GLN A 47 3.51 2.48 18.65
C GLN A 47 4.22 3.25 17.53
N GLN A 48 4.85 4.37 17.91
CA GLN A 48 5.65 5.22 17.04
C GLN A 48 7.11 5.32 17.53
N SER A 49 7.94 6.11 16.83
CA SER A 49 9.33 6.33 17.21
C SER A 49 9.47 6.86 18.65
N ALA A 50 10.51 6.40 19.34
CA ALA A 50 10.85 6.76 20.72
C ALA A 50 11.22 8.24 20.94
N ASN A 51 11.55 9.00 19.89
CA ASN A 51 12.16 10.34 20.01
C ASN A 51 11.19 11.51 19.70
N GLY A 52 9.89 11.23 19.55
CA GLY A 52 8.87 12.23 19.20
C GLY A 52 7.96 12.64 20.37
N ALA A 53 6.70 12.94 20.05
CA ALA A 53 5.64 13.00 21.05
C ALA A 53 5.53 11.66 21.80
N ARG A 54 5.04 11.67 23.05
CA ARG A 54 4.77 10.44 23.81
C ARG A 54 3.51 9.75 23.33
N MET A 55 2.50 10.50 22.89
CA MET A 55 1.30 9.96 22.27
C MET A 55 0.74 10.91 21.21
N PHE A 56 0.24 10.39 20.10
CA PHE A 56 -0.68 11.10 19.21
C PHE A 56 -2.11 10.63 19.43
N LEU A 57 -3.06 11.57 19.36
CA LEU A 57 -4.49 11.34 19.28
C LEU A 57 -5.09 12.26 18.20
N PRO A 58 -6.20 11.86 17.52
CA PRO A 58 -6.86 12.75 16.57
C PRO A 58 -7.38 14.03 17.27
N PRO A 59 -7.70 15.11 16.53
CA PRO A 59 -7.96 15.18 15.09
C PRO A 59 -6.77 14.83 14.19
N TYR A 60 -7.09 14.19 13.06
CA TYR A 60 -6.16 13.97 11.96
C TYR A 60 -5.88 15.29 11.22
N LEU A 61 -4.73 15.38 10.55
CA LEU A 61 -4.43 16.48 9.64
C LEU A 61 -5.35 16.45 8.41
N PRO A 62 -5.83 17.63 7.94
CA PRO A 62 -6.53 17.71 6.67
C PRO A 62 -5.56 17.49 5.49
N PRO A 63 -6.07 17.04 4.33
CA PRO A 63 -7.47 16.73 4.05
C PRO A 63 -7.86 15.32 4.53
N VAL A 64 -9.16 15.14 4.74
CA VAL A 64 -9.78 13.81 4.88
C VAL A 64 -10.26 13.37 3.50
N GLU A 65 -10.30 12.07 3.25
CA GLU A 65 -10.87 11.53 2.00
C GLU A 65 -12.30 12.08 1.76
N PRO A 66 -12.63 12.62 0.57
CA PRO A 66 -13.86 13.39 0.34
C PRO A 66 -15.19 12.64 0.53
N ASN A 67 -15.19 11.30 0.47
CA ASN A 67 -16.36 10.45 0.62
C ASN A 67 -16.58 10.01 2.08
N VAL A 68 -15.68 10.36 3.00
CA VAL A 68 -15.91 10.17 4.45
C VAL A 68 -16.98 11.16 4.93
N PRO A 69 -18.06 10.69 5.60
CA PRO A 69 -19.09 11.56 6.15
C PRO A 69 -18.54 12.61 7.12
N LYS A 70 -19.02 13.85 7.03
CA LYS A 70 -18.57 14.96 7.87
C LYS A 70 -18.82 14.71 9.35
N GLU A 71 -19.91 14.01 9.67
CA GLU A 71 -20.26 13.63 11.03
C GLU A 71 -19.21 12.72 11.67
N LEU A 72 -18.50 11.89 10.88
CA LEU A 72 -17.39 11.08 11.39
C LEU A 72 -16.13 11.91 11.60
N ILE A 73 -15.92 12.95 10.77
CA ILE A 73 -14.82 13.92 10.95
C ILE A 73 -15.01 14.67 12.26
N GLU A 74 -16.21 15.16 12.51
CA GLU A 74 -16.59 15.78 13.79
C GLU A 74 -16.42 14.78 14.94
N GLY A 75 -16.88 13.54 14.76
CA GLY A 75 -16.80 12.48 15.76
C GLY A 75 -15.38 12.15 16.22
N PHE A 76 -14.45 11.86 15.29
CA PHE A 76 -13.07 11.56 15.70
C PHE A 76 -12.35 12.79 16.25
N THR A 77 -12.74 14.00 15.81
CA THR A 77 -12.14 15.25 16.29
C THR A 77 -12.54 15.53 17.72
N GLU A 78 -13.81 15.38 18.04
CA GLU A 78 -14.32 15.55 19.39
C GLU A 78 -13.76 14.48 20.34
N LEU A 79 -13.86 13.21 19.96
CA LEU A 79 -13.41 12.10 20.80
C LEU A 79 -11.89 12.16 21.06
N GLY A 80 -11.10 12.43 20.02
CA GLY A 80 -9.65 12.55 20.16
C GLY A 80 -9.23 13.73 21.05
N ASN A 81 -9.87 14.89 20.91
CA ASN A 81 -9.62 16.03 21.78
C ASN A 81 -10.06 15.76 23.23
N PHE A 82 -11.21 15.10 23.43
CA PHE A 82 -11.65 14.67 24.75
C PHE A 82 -10.61 13.77 25.42
N MET A 83 -10.14 12.73 24.72
CA MET A 83 -9.12 11.82 25.22
C MET A 83 -7.83 12.55 25.56
N ALA A 84 -7.35 13.42 24.67
CA ALA A 84 -6.13 14.18 24.93
C ALA A 84 -6.24 15.06 26.17
N ASN A 85 -7.38 15.71 26.38
CA ASN A 85 -7.61 16.57 27.54
C ASN A 85 -7.78 15.77 28.85
N ASP A 86 -8.48 14.64 28.82
CA ASP A 86 -8.62 13.74 29.97
C ASP A 86 -7.25 13.20 30.42
N LEU A 87 -6.41 12.75 29.48
CA LEU A 87 -5.07 12.27 29.79
C LEU A 87 -4.17 13.38 30.33
N ARG A 88 -4.20 14.59 29.74
CA ARG A 88 -3.47 15.76 30.27
C ARG A 88 -3.92 16.11 31.69
N GLY A 89 -5.22 16.07 31.96
CA GLY A 89 -5.78 16.28 33.30
C GLY A 89 -5.32 15.25 34.33
N LYS A 90 -4.97 14.04 33.88
CA LYS A 90 -4.36 12.97 34.69
C LYS A 90 -2.83 13.07 34.80
N GLY A 91 -2.22 14.13 34.27
CA GLY A 91 -0.79 14.40 34.36
C GLY A 91 0.07 13.78 33.24
N PHE A 92 -0.54 13.17 32.22
CA PHE A 92 0.19 12.68 31.06
C PHE A 92 0.72 13.85 30.20
N GLN A 93 1.90 13.70 29.62
CA GLN A 93 2.64 14.76 28.93
C GLN A 93 3.00 14.33 27.50
N GLY A 94 3.40 15.29 26.66
CA GLY A 94 3.85 15.01 25.30
C GLY A 94 2.76 14.39 24.42
N ILE A 95 1.51 14.79 24.63
CA ILE A 95 0.37 14.35 23.81
C ILE A 95 0.13 15.37 22.70
N THR A 96 0.23 14.92 21.45
CA THR A 96 0.00 15.74 20.25
C THR A 96 -1.35 15.43 19.61
N THR A 97 -2.01 16.47 19.09
CA THR A 97 -3.21 16.38 18.25
C THR A 97 -3.04 17.21 16.98
N ALA A 98 -3.89 17.02 15.96
CA ALA A 98 -3.82 17.78 14.69
C ALA A 98 -2.41 17.79 14.08
N SER A 99 -1.74 16.64 14.07
CA SER A 99 -0.33 16.52 13.69
C SER A 99 -0.06 15.17 13.04
N THR A 100 1.00 15.09 12.24
CA THR A 100 1.56 13.86 11.64
C THR A 100 0.59 13.11 10.73
N TYR A 101 -0.48 12.51 11.25
CA TYR A 101 -1.33 11.55 10.55
C TYR A 101 -2.53 12.22 9.90
N ASP A 102 -2.81 11.85 8.65
CA ASP A 102 -4.04 12.21 7.92
C ASP A 102 -5.07 11.06 7.96
N ALA A 103 -6.25 11.33 7.41
CA ALA A 103 -7.33 10.35 7.22
C ALA A 103 -7.71 10.22 5.74
N TRP A 104 -6.69 10.12 4.86
CA TRP A 104 -6.90 10.13 3.41
C TRP A 104 -7.05 8.75 2.78
N THR A 105 -6.42 7.71 3.33
CA THR A 105 -6.45 6.36 2.75
C THR A 105 -7.50 5.45 3.41
N PRO A 106 -8.32 4.70 2.65
CA PRO A 106 -9.24 3.68 3.18
C PRO A 106 -8.49 2.45 3.70
N ALA A 107 -7.20 2.29 3.35
CA ALA A 107 -6.37 1.15 3.71
C ALA A 107 -6.23 0.90 5.22
N ARG A 108 -6.64 1.86 6.05
CA ARG A 108 -6.71 1.77 7.52
C ARG A 108 -8.03 2.20 8.11
N ALA A 109 -9.00 2.61 7.28
CA ALA A 109 -10.14 3.40 7.70
C ALA A 109 -11.47 2.78 7.24
N TYR A 110 -11.56 1.44 7.19
CA TYR A 110 -12.78 0.72 6.81
C TYR A 110 -14.01 1.21 7.58
N SER A 111 -13.86 1.48 8.89
CA SER A 111 -14.94 1.99 9.74
C SER A 111 -15.50 3.34 9.26
N HIS A 112 -14.67 4.23 8.71
CA HIS A 112 -15.14 5.53 8.21
C HIS A 112 -16.17 5.40 7.08
N TYR A 113 -16.13 4.32 6.32
CA TYR A 113 -17.10 4.06 5.25
C TYR A 113 -18.27 3.18 5.71
N HIS A 114 -18.21 2.68 6.95
CA HIS A 114 -19.20 1.81 7.58
C HIS A 114 -19.85 2.46 8.82
N GLY A 115 -19.84 3.81 8.87
CA GLY A 115 -20.56 4.59 9.87
C GLY A 115 -19.87 4.70 11.24
N GLY A 116 -18.63 4.25 11.37
CA GLY A 116 -17.86 4.32 12.61
C GLY A 116 -16.63 5.21 12.51
N VAL A 117 -16.20 5.80 13.62
CA VAL A 117 -14.94 6.55 13.67
C VAL A 117 -13.76 5.61 13.91
N ARG A 118 -12.60 5.92 13.33
CA ARG A 118 -11.32 5.34 13.75
C ARG A 118 -10.56 6.33 14.63
N ILE A 119 -10.15 5.88 15.81
CA ILE A 119 -9.24 6.61 16.69
C ILE A 119 -7.88 5.93 16.64
N LEU A 120 -6.95 6.52 15.90
CA LEU A 120 -5.54 6.14 15.95
C LEU A 120 -4.90 6.73 17.20
N SER A 121 -4.31 5.87 18.03
CA SER A 121 -3.40 6.30 19.09
C SER A 121 -2.01 5.73 18.84
N GLU A 122 -1.01 6.59 18.77
CA GLU A 122 0.38 6.21 18.47
C GLU A 122 1.25 6.57 19.65
N THR A 123 1.77 5.58 20.38
CA THR A 123 2.52 5.78 21.63
C THR A 123 4.02 5.60 21.39
N ALA A 124 4.88 6.46 21.92
CA ALA A 124 6.34 6.33 21.76
C ALA A 124 6.82 4.94 22.19
N SER A 125 7.59 4.26 21.34
CA SER A 125 8.12 2.93 21.62
C SER A 125 9.34 2.96 22.53
N ALA A 126 9.71 1.78 23.03
CA ALA A 126 11.01 1.50 23.63
C ALA A 126 11.75 0.47 22.76
N ARG A 127 12.95 0.05 23.17
CA ARG A 127 13.68 -1.01 22.45
C ARG A 127 13.11 -2.37 22.86
N LEU A 128 12.08 -2.82 22.14
CA LEU A 128 11.24 -3.97 22.55
C LEU A 128 10.66 -3.69 23.96
N ALA A 129 11.15 -4.41 24.98
CA ALA A 129 10.78 -4.19 26.38
C ALA A 129 11.90 -3.52 27.21
N THR A 130 13.05 -3.23 26.61
CA THR A 130 14.18 -2.60 27.31
C THR A 130 13.94 -1.11 27.48
N PRO A 131 14.01 -0.59 28.72
CA PRO A 131 13.93 0.84 28.98
C PRO A 131 15.00 1.62 28.19
N ILE A 132 14.64 2.83 27.78
CA ILE A 132 15.55 3.76 27.10
C ILE A 132 15.58 5.07 27.87
N THR A 133 16.71 5.77 27.80
CA THR A 133 16.81 7.14 28.32
C THR A 133 16.81 8.09 27.13
N VAL A 134 15.83 9.00 27.08
CA VAL A 134 15.73 10.02 26.02
C VAL A 134 15.93 11.38 26.65
N LYS A 135 16.92 12.14 26.16
CA LYS A 135 17.15 13.50 26.66
C LYS A 135 16.22 14.49 25.98
N PHE A 136 15.92 15.61 26.63
CA PHE A 136 15.02 16.62 26.08
C PHE A 136 15.54 17.20 24.75
N GLU A 137 16.85 17.41 24.65
CA GLU A 137 17.53 17.91 23.46
C GLU A 137 17.41 16.97 22.25
N ASP A 138 17.31 15.67 22.50
CA ASP A 138 17.21 14.61 21.49
C ASP A 138 15.79 14.46 20.94
N LEU A 139 14.79 15.08 21.58
CA LEU A 139 13.42 15.09 21.10
C LEU A 139 13.29 15.84 19.78
N ARG A 140 12.51 15.25 18.87
CA ARG A 140 12.28 15.72 17.50
C ARG A 140 10.80 15.99 17.27
N GLY A 141 10.53 17.13 16.63
CA GLY A 141 9.20 17.45 16.12
C GLY A 141 8.80 16.59 14.92
N GLY A 142 7.56 16.76 14.50
CA GLY A 142 7.00 16.13 13.30
C GLY A 142 6.14 17.14 12.54
N LEU A 143 5.37 16.66 11.56
CA LEU A 143 4.45 17.53 10.84
C LEU A 143 3.40 18.10 11.81
N GLY A 144 3.38 19.42 11.97
CA GLY A 144 2.39 20.12 12.82
C GLY A 144 2.73 20.20 14.32
N TYR A 145 3.93 19.81 14.77
CA TYR A 145 4.36 20.03 16.17
C TYR A 145 5.89 20.06 16.35
N ASP A 146 6.36 20.72 17.42
CA ASP A 146 7.75 20.66 17.90
C ASP A 146 7.78 20.03 19.29
N ALA A 147 8.46 18.88 19.43
CA ALA A 147 8.51 18.13 20.69
C ALA A 147 9.13 18.93 21.87
N LYS A 148 9.81 20.04 21.58
CA LYS A 148 10.50 20.89 22.57
C LYS A 148 9.78 22.21 22.86
N ARG A 149 8.69 22.51 22.16
CA ARG A 149 7.95 23.78 22.31
C ARG A 149 6.47 23.52 22.54
N GLU A 150 5.90 24.20 23.52
CA GLU A 150 4.46 24.12 23.74
C GLU A 150 3.70 24.86 22.63
N SER A 151 2.58 24.27 22.24
CA SER A 151 1.62 24.85 21.30
C SER A 151 0.20 24.43 21.70
N ALA A 152 -0.80 25.03 21.06
CA ALA A 152 -2.21 24.73 21.34
C ALA A 152 -2.56 23.24 21.17
N ASN A 153 -1.89 22.56 20.24
CA ASN A 153 -2.08 21.14 19.95
C ASN A 153 -1.04 20.22 20.61
N PHE A 154 -0.07 20.77 21.34
CA PHE A 154 1.00 20.01 22.01
C PHE A 154 1.44 20.70 23.31
N SER A 155 0.79 20.32 24.42
CA SER A 155 1.14 20.75 25.78
C SER A 155 0.55 19.77 26.81
N PRO A 156 1.17 19.60 28.00
CA PRO A 156 2.53 20.04 28.34
C PRO A 156 3.58 19.18 27.62
N VAL A 157 4.76 19.74 27.35
CA VAL A 157 5.87 18.96 26.75
C VAL A 157 6.46 17.96 27.76
N TRP A 158 6.85 16.78 27.28
CA TRP A 158 7.62 15.83 28.08
C TRP A 158 9.10 16.24 28.11
N LYS A 159 9.71 16.29 29.30
CA LYS A 159 11.07 16.84 29.50
C LYS A 159 12.21 15.82 29.33
N GLY A 160 11.94 14.67 28.73
CA GLY A 160 12.90 13.58 28.68
C GLY A 160 12.97 12.80 30.00
N GLY A 161 13.71 11.70 29.98
CA GLY A 161 13.85 10.77 31.11
C GLY A 161 13.93 9.32 30.66
N GLU A 162 13.85 8.41 31.62
CA GLU A 162 13.67 6.99 31.34
C GLU A 162 12.25 6.74 30.82
N TRP A 163 12.16 5.91 29.78
CA TRP A 163 10.92 5.49 29.14
C TRP A 163 10.87 3.97 29.12
N HIS A 164 9.87 3.42 29.82
CA HIS A 164 9.72 1.99 30.07
C HIS A 164 8.52 1.43 29.32
N LEU A 165 8.48 0.10 29.17
CA LEU A 165 7.28 -0.60 28.70
C LEU A 165 6.03 -0.24 29.53
N ARG A 166 6.20 -0.04 30.86
CA ARG A 166 5.12 0.37 31.75
C ARG A 166 4.56 1.75 31.40
N ASP A 167 5.40 2.68 30.98
CA ASP A 167 4.93 4.00 30.57
C ASP A 167 4.06 3.87 29.32
N ILE A 168 4.51 3.09 28.34
CA ILE A 168 3.75 2.81 27.12
C ILE A 168 2.38 2.21 27.45
N THR A 169 2.34 1.16 28.27
CA THR A 169 1.06 0.49 28.61
C THR A 169 0.16 1.39 29.44
N ASN A 170 0.70 2.24 30.32
CA ASN A 170 -0.07 3.22 31.07
C ASN A 170 -0.75 4.25 30.14
N TYR A 171 -0.02 4.80 29.17
CA TYR A 171 -0.60 5.73 28.18
C TYR A 171 -1.70 5.03 27.38
N MET A 172 -1.42 3.85 26.80
CA MET A 172 -2.39 3.09 25.99
C MET A 172 -3.66 2.71 26.76
N THR A 173 -3.50 2.17 27.97
CA THR A 173 -4.62 1.74 28.81
C THR A 173 -5.46 2.94 29.23
N THR A 174 -4.83 4.04 29.65
CA THR A 174 -5.55 5.25 30.05
C THR A 174 -6.33 5.86 28.87
N ALA A 175 -5.73 5.88 27.68
CA ALA A 175 -6.42 6.30 26.45
C ALA A 175 -7.64 5.42 26.16
N ALA A 176 -7.50 4.09 26.23
CA ALA A 176 -8.60 3.16 25.99
C ALA A 176 -9.75 3.38 26.99
N PHE A 177 -9.47 3.54 28.28
CA PHE A 177 -10.51 3.83 29.28
C PHE A 177 -11.13 5.22 29.11
N SER A 178 -10.35 6.22 28.71
CA SER A 178 -10.89 7.55 28.38
C SER A 178 -11.86 7.48 27.21
N LEU A 179 -11.52 6.71 26.16
CA LEU A 179 -12.39 6.48 25.02
C LEU A 179 -13.68 5.78 25.45
N LEU A 180 -13.59 4.70 26.24
CA LEU A 180 -14.75 3.96 26.74
C LEU A 180 -15.66 4.84 27.59
N LYS A 181 -15.10 5.74 28.41
CA LYS A 181 -15.87 6.73 29.15
C LYS A 181 -16.67 7.64 28.22
N HIS A 182 -16.02 8.23 27.22
CA HIS A 182 -16.72 9.09 26.25
C HIS A 182 -17.81 8.33 25.49
N ALA A 183 -17.51 7.11 25.04
CA ALA A 183 -18.46 6.24 24.35
C ALA A 183 -19.71 5.95 25.21
N SER A 184 -19.50 5.62 26.49
CA SER A 184 -20.58 5.35 27.44
C SER A 184 -21.43 6.59 27.73
N ASP A 185 -20.78 7.73 28.02
CA ASP A 185 -21.46 8.97 28.37
C ASP A 185 -22.23 9.58 27.18
N ASN A 186 -21.81 9.27 25.94
CA ASN A 186 -22.37 9.83 24.70
C ASN A 186 -23.05 8.77 23.81
N ARG A 187 -23.51 7.66 24.39
CA ARG A 187 -24.07 6.51 23.64
C ARG A 187 -25.14 6.91 22.61
N GLU A 188 -26.11 7.74 22.99
CA GLU A 188 -27.19 8.15 22.08
C GLU A 188 -26.68 8.97 20.89
N LYS A 189 -25.66 9.80 21.11
CA LYS A 189 -25.01 10.56 20.03
C LYS A 189 -24.35 9.63 19.03
N TRP A 190 -23.57 8.65 19.49
CA TRP A 190 -22.91 7.69 18.60
C TRP A 190 -23.90 6.89 17.76
N LEU A 191 -24.96 6.38 18.39
CA LEU A 191 -26.00 5.61 17.69
C LEU A 191 -26.84 6.47 16.73
N SER A 192 -27.18 7.70 17.12
CA SER A 192 -27.94 8.61 16.26
C SER A 192 -27.12 9.11 15.07
N THR A 193 -25.81 9.35 15.23
CA THR A 193 -24.89 9.65 14.13
C THR A 193 -24.79 8.49 13.15
N PHE A 194 -24.58 7.26 13.64
CA PHE A 194 -24.56 6.05 12.82
C PHE A 194 -25.86 5.92 11.99
N TYR A 195 -27.02 6.10 12.65
CA TYR A 195 -28.32 6.07 11.98
C TYR A 195 -28.47 7.17 10.90
N LYS A 196 -28.05 8.40 11.19
CA LYS A 196 -28.12 9.52 10.23
C LYS A 196 -27.28 9.24 8.98
N ILE A 197 -26.05 8.75 9.16
CA ILE A 197 -25.16 8.39 8.05
C ILE A 197 -25.81 7.30 7.19
N GLY A 198 -26.32 6.23 7.82
CA GLY A 198 -27.01 5.15 7.10
C GLY A 198 -28.25 5.63 6.36
N LYS A 199 -29.05 6.51 6.98
CA LYS A 199 -30.25 7.10 6.37
C LYS A 199 -29.92 7.96 5.14
N GLU A 200 -28.86 8.76 5.19
CA GLU A 200 -28.42 9.53 4.01
C GLU A 200 -27.84 8.64 2.93
N ALA A 201 -27.11 7.56 3.29
CA ALA A 201 -26.54 6.63 2.31
C ALA A 201 -27.61 5.98 1.42
N VAL A 202 -28.77 5.61 1.99
CA VAL A 202 -29.88 4.96 1.28
C VAL A 202 -30.93 5.92 0.71
N ARG A 203 -30.73 7.24 0.86
CA ARG A 203 -31.67 8.22 0.33
C ARG A 203 -31.74 8.10 -1.20
N PRO A 204 -32.95 8.18 -1.81
CA PRO A 204 -33.08 8.26 -3.26
C PRO A 204 -32.25 9.41 -3.83
N ARG A 205 -31.43 9.11 -4.85
CA ARG A 205 -30.61 10.11 -5.55
C ARG A 205 -31.47 11.02 -6.42
N LYS A 206 -31.14 12.31 -6.46
CA LYS A 206 -31.84 13.33 -7.27
C LYS A 206 -31.26 13.37 -8.68
N ASN A 207 -32.03 13.88 -9.64
CA ASN A 207 -31.52 14.10 -10.99
C ASN A 207 -30.24 14.96 -10.96
N LYS A 208 -29.23 14.59 -11.77
CA LYS A 208 -27.87 15.16 -11.80
C LYS A 208 -26.96 14.82 -10.62
N GLU A 209 -27.47 14.18 -9.56
CA GLU A 209 -26.59 13.51 -8.59
C GLU A 209 -25.97 12.26 -9.23
N LEU A 210 -24.81 11.83 -8.75
CA LEU A 210 -24.20 10.57 -9.17
C LEU A 210 -25.00 9.40 -8.59
N PHE A 211 -25.71 8.66 -9.44
CA PHE A 211 -26.52 7.50 -9.08
C PHE A 211 -25.69 6.25 -8.81
N GLY A 212 -24.51 6.16 -9.43
CA GLY A 212 -23.67 4.98 -9.34
C GLY A 212 -22.72 4.86 -10.53
N TYR A 213 -22.11 3.68 -10.63
CA TYR A 213 -21.17 3.32 -11.68
C TYR A 213 -21.61 2.08 -12.46
N ILE A 214 -21.33 2.09 -13.76
CA ILE A 214 -21.27 0.87 -14.58
C ILE A 214 -19.81 0.44 -14.65
N LEU A 215 -19.54 -0.78 -14.26
CA LEU A 215 -18.27 -1.45 -14.47
C LEU A 215 -18.41 -2.30 -15.71
N LYS A 216 -17.54 -2.09 -16.70
CA LYS A 216 -17.57 -2.85 -17.95
C LYS A 216 -16.49 -3.91 -17.95
N LYS A 217 -16.90 -5.17 -18.16
CA LYS A 217 -15.96 -6.28 -18.31
C LYS A 217 -15.15 -6.09 -19.60
N SER A 218 -13.83 -6.04 -19.48
CA SER A 218 -12.94 -6.08 -20.63
C SER A 218 -12.87 -7.51 -21.19
N ASN A 219 -12.79 -7.64 -22.52
CA ASN A 219 -12.58 -8.96 -23.15
C ASN A 219 -11.20 -9.56 -22.83
N LYS A 220 -10.22 -8.73 -22.43
CA LYS A 220 -8.85 -9.15 -22.09
C LYS A 220 -8.61 -9.33 -20.59
N ASP A 221 -9.48 -8.76 -19.75
CA ASP A 221 -9.29 -8.70 -18.31
C ASP A 221 -10.60 -9.03 -17.58
N ALA A 222 -10.88 -10.33 -17.54
CA ALA A 222 -11.99 -10.86 -16.74
C ALA A 222 -11.62 -10.92 -15.25
N ILE A 223 -10.37 -11.26 -14.93
CA ILE A 223 -9.91 -11.50 -13.55
C ILE A 223 -10.02 -10.21 -12.72
N GLY A 224 -9.52 -9.09 -13.24
CA GLY A 224 -9.59 -7.80 -12.56
C GLY A 224 -11.01 -7.36 -12.27
N PHE A 225 -11.87 -7.43 -13.29
CA PHE A 225 -13.29 -7.09 -13.18
C PHE A 225 -13.99 -7.84 -12.04
N TYR A 226 -13.80 -9.17 -11.95
CA TYR A 226 -14.45 -9.95 -10.90
C TYR A 226 -13.81 -9.78 -9.53
N ASN A 227 -12.48 -9.59 -9.43
CA ASN A 227 -11.83 -9.27 -8.16
C ASN A 227 -12.36 -7.96 -7.56
N ILE A 228 -12.53 -6.91 -8.38
CA ILE A 228 -13.15 -5.66 -7.95
C ILE A 228 -14.53 -5.92 -7.34
N ILE A 229 -15.35 -6.75 -8.01
CA ILE A 229 -16.71 -7.07 -7.54
C ILE A 229 -16.68 -7.82 -6.21
N GLU A 230 -15.79 -8.81 -6.05
CA GLU A 230 -15.68 -9.56 -4.80
C GLU A 230 -15.19 -8.70 -3.64
N VAL A 231 -14.24 -7.79 -3.89
CA VAL A 231 -13.82 -6.78 -2.91
C VAL A 231 -14.99 -5.90 -2.48
N LEU A 232 -15.78 -5.40 -3.44
CA LEU A 232 -16.96 -4.58 -3.15
C LEU A 232 -18.00 -5.36 -2.32
N LYS A 233 -18.34 -6.58 -2.73
CA LYS A 233 -19.29 -7.43 -2.01
C LYS A 233 -18.83 -7.73 -0.58
N LYS A 234 -17.54 -8.04 -0.39
CA LYS A 234 -16.95 -8.28 0.94
C LYS A 234 -17.01 -7.02 1.81
N GLY A 235 -16.83 -5.85 1.20
CA GLY A 235 -17.12 -4.54 1.82
C GLY A 235 -18.62 -4.22 1.99
N GLY A 236 -19.52 -5.20 1.86
CA GLY A 236 -20.96 -5.01 2.04
C GLY A 236 -21.67 -4.25 0.91
N VAL A 237 -21.01 -3.95 -0.20
CA VAL A 237 -21.59 -3.22 -1.33
C VAL A 237 -22.37 -4.18 -2.21
N LYS A 238 -23.63 -3.85 -2.50
CA LYS A 238 -24.43 -4.57 -3.47
C LYS A 238 -24.00 -4.22 -4.90
N VAL A 239 -23.78 -5.25 -5.70
CA VAL A 239 -23.47 -5.15 -7.12
C VAL A 239 -24.54 -5.91 -7.91
N ASP A 240 -25.17 -5.25 -8.87
CA ASP A 240 -26.20 -5.84 -9.72
C ASP A 240 -25.64 -6.19 -11.11
N PHE A 241 -26.16 -7.24 -11.74
CA PHE A 241 -25.83 -7.63 -13.12
C PHE A 241 -27.08 -7.55 -14.00
N PRO A 242 -27.17 -6.63 -14.98
CA PRO A 242 -28.35 -6.52 -15.82
C PRO A 242 -28.39 -7.58 -16.93
N SER A 243 -29.57 -8.12 -17.24
CA SER A 243 -29.76 -9.01 -18.41
C SER A 243 -29.65 -8.27 -19.74
N THR A 244 -30.08 -7.01 -19.76
CA THR A 244 -29.92 -6.07 -20.87
C THR A 244 -29.92 -4.69 -20.25
N LEU A 245 -28.91 -3.88 -20.57
CA LEU A 245 -28.83 -2.50 -20.13
C LEU A 245 -28.77 -1.58 -21.35
N GLN A 246 -29.69 -0.63 -21.43
CA GLN A 246 -29.67 0.40 -22.45
C GLN A 246 -29.78 1.77 -21.79
N ILE A 247 -28.86 2.67 -22.14
CA ILE A 247 -28.80 4.03 -21.62
C ILE A 247 -28.58 4.96 -22.80
N ASP A 248 -29.52 5.90 -23.00
CA ASP A 248 -29.47 6.88 -24.10
C ASP A 248 -29.25 6.23 -25.48
N GLY A 249 -29.98 5.14 -25.73
CA GLY A 249 -29.88 4.37 -26.98
C GLY A 249 -28.66 3.45 -27.06
N LYS A 250 -27.64 3.59 -26.20
CA LYS A 250 -26.46 2.73 -26.17
C LYS A 250 -26.72 1.45 -25.38
N LYS A 251 -26.43 0.30 -25.97
CA LYS A 251 -26.51 -1.00 -25.31
C LYS A 251 -25.21 -1.30 -24.57
N PHE A 252 -25.34 -1.82 -23.36
CA PHE A 252 -24.26 -2.30 -22.51
C PHE A 252 -24.46 -3.79 -22.24
N ASP A 253 -23.48 -4.59 -22.65
CA ASP A 253 -23.45 -6.03 -22.44
C ASP A 253 -22.29 -6.39 -21.50
N LYS A 254 -22.44 -7.45 -20.69
CA LYS A 254 -21.42 -7.93 -19.74
C LYS A 254 -20.91 -6.83 -18.79
N VAL A 255 -21.85 -6.18 -18.10
CA VAL A 255 -21.54 -5.11 -17.15
C VAL A 255 -22.00 -5.48 -15.75
N ALA A 256 -21.41 -4.82 -14.76
CA ALA A 256 -21.92 -4.77 -13.40
C ALA A 256 -22.34 -3.33 -13.08
N ILE A 257 -23.35 -3.16 -12.22
CA ILE A 257 -23.87 -1.88 -11.79
C ILE A 257 -23.69 -1.76 -10.28
N VAL A 258 -23.05 -0.67 -9.85
CA VAL A 258 -22.88 -0.31 -8.46
C VAL A 258 -23.67 0.96 -8.20
N LYS A 259 -24.85 0.85 -7.59
CA LYS A 259 -25.67 2.01 -7.24
C LYS A 259 -25.16 2.67 -5.96
N PHE A 260 -25.45 3.94 -5.75
CA PHE A 260 -25.05 4.66 -4.53
C PHE A 260 -26.19 4.95 -3.56
N ASP A 261 -27.43 4.63 -3.91
CA ASP A 261 -28.61 4.64 -3.01
C ASP A 261 -28.69 3.36 -2.16
N GLN A 262 -27.59 3.00 -1.52
CA GLN A 262 -27.45 1.79 -0.71
C GLN A 262 -26.47 2.02 0.45
N PRO A 263 -26.48 1.16 1.48
CA PRO A 263 -25.42 1.17 2.48
C PRO A 263 -24.05 1.06 1.81
N TYR A 264 -23.06 1.77 2.36
CA TYR A 264 -21.66 1.69 1.94
C TYR A 264 -21.39 2.09 0.48
N GLY A 265 -22.33 2.75 -0.20
CA GLY A 265 -22.12 3.30 -1.55
C GLY A 265 -20.92 4.26 -1.64
N MET A 266 -20.60 4.96 -0.55
CA MET A 266 -19.40 5.83 -0.48
C MET A 266 -18.09 5.04 -0.37
N PHE A 267 -18.10 3.84 0.23
CA PHE A 267 -16.96 2.93 0.16
C PHE A 267 -16.68 2.56 -1.29
N ALA A 268 -17.71 2.12 -2.01
CA ALA A 268 -17.59 1.79 -3.42
C ALA A 268 -17.11 2.97 -4.27
N LYS A 269 -17.67 4.16 -4.04
CA LYS A 269 -17.26 5.39 -4.72
C LYS A 269 -15.77 5.67 -4.54
N THR A 270 -15.29 5.59 -3.30
CA THR A 270 -13.87 5.80 -2.94
C THR A 270 -12.95 4.84 -3.69
N LEU A 271 -13.29 3.56 -3.75
CA LEU A 271 -12.44 2.53 -4.36
C LEU A 271 -12.47 2.52 -5.88
N LEU A 272 -13.57 2.96 -6.50
CA LEU A 272 -13.76 2.96 -7.95
C LEU A 272 -13.28 4.25 -8.61
N GLU A 273 -13.25 5.36 -7.88
CA GLU A 273 -12.82 6.66 -8.39
C GLU A 273 -11.30 6.82 -8.40
N LYS A 274 -10.83 7.62 -9.36
CA LYS A 274 -9.47 8.13 -9.36
C LYS A 274 -9.31 9.09 -8.18
N GLN A 275 -8.34 8.79 -7.31
CA GLN A 275 -7.98 9.65 -6.19
C GLN A 275 -7.33 10.94 -6.72
N THR A 276 -7.75 12.09 -6.17
CA THR A 276 -7.15 13.40 -6.45
C THR A 276 -6.82 14.09 -5.14
N TYR A 277 -5.56 14.02 -4.72
CA TYR A 277 -5.11 14.72 -3.50
C TYR A 277 -4.92 16.22 -3.80
N PRO A 278 -5.43 17.12 -2.94
CA PRO A 278 -5.24 18.55 -3.14
C PRO A 278 -3.77 18.92 -2.97
N ASN A 279 -3.24 19.75 -3.89
CA ASN A 279 -1.86 20.20 -3.81
C ASN A 279 -1.73 21.34 -2.76
N LEU A 280 -1.65 20.95 -1.49
CA LEU A 280 -1.53 21.86 -0.36
C LEU A 280 -0.22 22.66 -0.43
N LYS A 281 -0.26 23.92 -0.01
CA LYS A 281 0.90 24.82 0.01
C LYS A 281 1.05 25.51 1.35
N ASP A 282 2.30 25.73 1.77
CA ASP A 282 2.63 26.54 2.95
C ASP A 282 2.45 28.04 2.65
N GLU A 283 2.66 28.89 3.67
CA GLU A 283 2.57 30.35 3.55
C GLU A 283 3.55 30.94 2.52
N LYS A 284 4.62 30.20 2.18
CA LYS A 284 5.63 30.59 1.18
C LYS A 284 5.32 30.03 -0.21
N GLY A 285 4.20 29.32 -0.38
CA GLY A 285 3.79 28.70 -1.63
C GLY A 285 4.46 27.36 -1.94
N ASN A 286 5.26 26.81 -1.03
CA ASN A 286 5.90 25.49 -1.23
C ASN A 286 4.87 24.38 -1.03
N PRO A 287 4.92 23.29 -1.82
CA PRO A 287 4.06 22.13 -1.60
C PRO A 287 4.28 21.56 -0.19
N ILE A 288 3.18 21.22 0.49
CA ILE A 288 3.20 20.46 1.74
C ILE A 288 3.10 18.98 1.39
N PRO A 289 4.16 18.17 1.59
CA PRO A 289 4.09 16.74 1.34
C PRO A 289 3.03 16.09 2.23
N PRO A 290 2.19 15.20 1.69
CA PRO A 290 1.30 14.42 2.53
C PRO A 290 2.06 13.47 3.45
N TYR A 291 1.39 13.03 4.51
CA TYR A 291 1.90 11.97 5.37
C TYR A 291 1.68 10.59 4.75
N ASP A 292 0.43 10.24 4.42
CA ASP A 292 0.08 8.93 3.84
C ASP A 292 -1.00 9.05 2.74
N VAL A 293 -0.55 9.38 1.51
CA VAL A 293 -1.37 9.37 0.29
C VAL A 293 -1.13 8.09 -0.50
N THR A 294 -1.24 6.95 0.19
CA THR A 294 -1.32 5.64 -0.45
C THR A 294 -2.56 5.59 -1.34
N ALA A 295 -2.35 5.46 -2.65
CA ALA A 295 -3.43 5.30 -3.64
C ALA A 295 -4.21 3.98 -3.46
N HIS A 296 -5.47 3.96 -3.86
CA HIS A 296 -6.38 2.82 -3.60
C HIS A 296 -7.41 2.59 -4.72
N THR A 297 -7.17 3.15 -5.91
CA THR A 297 -8.08 3.04 -7.05
C THR A 297 -8.06 1.62 -7.61
N LEU A 298 -9.02 0.78 -7.21
CA LEU A 298 -9.08 -0.64 -7.58
C LEU A 298 -9.14 -0.85 -9.09
N THR A 299 -9.80 0.04 -9.82
CA THR A 299 -9.96 0.00 -11.28
C THR A 299 -8.67 0.29 -12.04
N LEU A 300 -7.61 0.69 -11.35
CA LEU A 300 -6.26 0.77 -11.89
C LEU A 300 -5.40 -0.40 -11.38
N LEU A 301 -5.50 -0.70 -10.08
CA LEU A 301 -4.70 -1.75 -9.43
C LEU A 301 -5.04 -3.14 -9.92
N MET A 302 -6.33 -3.43 -10.10
CA MET A 302 -6.82 -4.76 -10.40
C MET A 302 -6.91 -5.04 -11.91
N GLY A 303 -6.55 -4.07 -12.75
CA GLY A 303 -6.67 -4.14 -14.20
C GLY A 303 -7.65 -3.08 -14.73
N ASN A 304 -7.63 -2.81 -16.03
CA ASN A 304 -8.22 -1.60 -16.64
C ASN A 304 -9.74 -1.74 -16.86
N THR A 305 -10.48 -1.96 -15.78
CA THR A 305 -11.95 -1.99 -15.79
C THR A 305 -12.50 -0.58 -16.04
N GLU A 306 -13.17 -0.39 -17.17
CA GLU A 306 -13.80 0.89 -17.52
C GLU A 306 -14.95 1.19 -16.55
N VAL A 307 -14.91 2.37 -15.92
CA VAL A 307 -15.92 2.88 -14.98
C VAL A 307 -16.68 4.01 -15.63
N ILE A 308 -18.00 3.86 -15.77
CA ILE A 308 -18.86 4.85 -16.41
C ILE A 308 -19.83 5.44 -15.38
N PRO A 309 -19.78 6.76 -15.10
CA PRO A 309 -20.69 7.41 -14.17
C PRO A 309 -22.12 7.44 -14.70
N ILE A 310 -23.08 7.24 -13.80
CA ILE A 310 -24.51 7.32 -14.10
C ILE A 310 -25.10 8.49 -13.31
N TYR A 311 -25.80 9.42 -13.99
CA TYR A 311 -26.43 10.60 -13.37
C TYR A 311 -27.97 10.58 -13.38
N LYS A 312 -28.56 9.42 -13.63
CA LYS A 312 -30.01 9.19 -13.66
C LYS A 312 -30.39 7.80 -13.16
N ALA A 313 -31.65 7.64 -12.80
CA ALA A 313 -32.19 6.33 -12.43
C ALA A 313 -32.07 5.34 -13.61
N LEU A 314 -31.76 4.08 -13.28
CA LEU A 314 -31.70 2.98 -14.23
C LEU A 314 -32.85 2.01 -14.01
N THR A 315 -33.32 1.41 -15.10
CA THR A 315 -34.29 0.32 -15.08
C THR A 315 -33.67 -0.87 -15.80
N TYR A 316 -33.52 -1.98 -15.10
CA TYR A 316 -32.98 -3.23 -15.63
C TYR A 316 -33.50 -4.41 -14.81
N LYS A 317 -33.50 -5.60 -15.41
CA LYS A 317 -33.76 -6.85 -14.70
C LYS A 317 -32.42 -7.43 -14.21
N PRO A 318 -32.23 -7.62 -12.89
CA PRO A 318 -31.02 -8.24 -12.37
C PRO A 318 -30.99 -9.73 -12.72
N LEU A 319 -29.82 -10.21 -13.08
CA LEU A 319 -29.48 -11.62 -13.19
C LEU A 319 -28.82 -12.09 -11.88
N PRO A 320 -28.94 -13.38 -11.55
CA PRO A 320 -28.11 -13.98 -10.51
C PRO A 320 -26.63 -13.79 -10.86
N ALA A 321 -25.78 -13.67 -9.83
CA ALA A 321 -24.35 -13.57 -10.02
C ALA A 321 -23.83 -14.81 -10.77
N GLU A 322 -23.01 -14.60 -11.80
CA GLU A 322 -22.25 -15.69 -12.41
C GLU A 322 -21.25 -16.26 -11.39
N GLU A 323 -21.18 -17.59 -11.29
CA GLU A 323 -20.08 -18.28 -10.60
C GLU A 323 -18.79 -18.16 -11.44
N LEU A 324 -17.68 -17.92 -10.76
CA LEU A 324 -16.38 -17.75 -11.39
C LEU A 324 -15.76 -19.11 -11.72
N THR A 325 -15.43 -19.32 -13.00
CA THR A 325 -14.52 -20.38 -13.43
C THR A 325 -13.25 -19.71 -13.95
N PHE A 326 -12.11 -20.01 -13.32
CA PHE A 326 -10.81 -19.52 -13.75
C PHE A 326 -10.20 -20.49 -14.77
N ASP A 327 -9.72 -19.96 -15.89
CA ASP A 327 -8.87 -20.74 -16.79
C ASP A 327 -7.49 -20.93 -16.15
N SER A 328 -6.96 -22.15 -16.18
CA SER A 328 -5.65 -22.46 -15.64
C SER A 328 -4.53 -21.89 -16.51
N ILE A 329 -3.57 -21.20 -15.89
CA ILE A 329 -2.32 -20.77 -16.50
C ILE A 329 -1.27 -21.87 -16.25
N ASN A 330 -0.85 -22.55 -17.31
CA ASN A 330 0.22 -23.53 -17.20
C ASN A 330 1.57 -22.83 -16.93
N CYS A 331 2.03 -22.86 -15.68
CA CYS A 331 3.40 -22.56 -15.28
C CYS A 331 3.88 -23.55 -14.21
N HIS A 332 4.84 -24.40 -14.57
CA HIS A 332 5.56 -25.31 -13.66
C HIS A 332 7.01 -24.83 -13.55
N ASN A 333 7.38 -24.14 -12.48
CA ASN A 333 8.78 -23.86 -12.14
C ASN A 333 8.90 -23.52 -10.64
N THR A 334 10.01 -23.90 -10.02
CA THR A 334 10.43 -23.35 -8.72
C THR A 334 11.37 -22.17 -8.96
N VAL A 335 11.05 -21.02 -8.39
CA VAL A 335 11.87 -19.81 -8.49
C VAL A 335 12.63 -19.59 -7.20
N GLY A 336 13.91 -19.23 -7.31
CA GLY A 336 14.69 -18.80 -6.17
C GLY A 336 14.22 -17.44 -5.68
N LEU A 337 13.90 -17.29 -4.40
CA LEU A 337 13.52 -16.02 -3.80
C LEU A 337 14.53 -15.64 -2.72
N TYR A 338 15.25 -14.54 -2.93
CA TYR A 338 16.26 -14.08 -1.97
C TYR A 338 15.61 -13.67 -0.63
N ARG A 339 16.10 -14.27 0.46
CA ARG A 339 15.68 -13.95 1.84
C ARG A 339 16.90 -13.60 2.69
N SER A 340 17.06 -12.32 3.00
CA SER A 340 18.12 -11.85 3.89
C SER A 340 17.74 -12.02 5.37
N PHE A 341 18.71 -11.91 6.29
CA PHE A 341 18.41 -11.86 7.73
C PHE A 341 17.69 -10.58 8.16
N ILE A 342 17.82 -9.49 7.39
CA ILE A 342 16.97 -8.31 7.56
C ILE A 342 15.62 -8.63 6.91
N PRO A 343 14.51 -8.70 7.67
CA PRO A 343 13.22 -9.02 7.10
C PRO A 343 12.81 -8.00 6.03
N SER A 344 12.27 -8.48 4.91
CA SER A 344 11.64 -7.67 3.88
C SER A 344 10.17 -8.09 3.76
N MET A 345 9.25 -7.15 4.00
CA MET A 345 7.82 -7.41 3.78
C MET A 345 7.54 -7.74 2.31
N ASP A 346 8.31 -7.16 1.38
CA ASP A 346 8.16 -7.42 -0.05
C ASP A 346 8.55 -8.85 -0.43
N GLU A 347 9.51 -9.47 0.28
CA GLU A 347 9.82 -10.90 0.13
C GLU A 347 8.59 -11.75 0.42
N GLY A 348 7.99 -11.54 1.59
CA GLY A 348 6.83 -12.33 1.99
C GLY A 348 5.60 -12.06 1.14
N TRP A 349 5.38 -10.83 0.65
CA TRP A 349 4.36 -10.52 -0.36
C TRP A 349 4.62 -11.23 -1.70
N THR A 350 5.87 -11.31 -2.13
CA THR A 350 6.27 -12.04 -3.35
C THR A 350 5.96 -13.52 -3.19
N ARG A 351 6.30 -14.11 -2.05
CA ARG A 351 5.98 -15.50 -1.73
C ARG A 351 4.48 -15.74 -1.63
N TRP A 352 3.74 -14.85 -0.98
CA TRP A 352 2.27 -14.93 -0.91
C TRP A 352 1.63 -14.97 -2.30
N LEU A 353 2.11 -14.13 -3.23
CA LEU A 353 1.59 -14.10 -4.59
C LEU A 353 1.74 -15.48 -5.26
N PHE A 354 2.95 -16.03 -5.24
CA PHE A 354 3.22 -17.32 -5.89
C PHE A 354 2.44 -18.48 -5.23
N GLU A 355 2.42 -18.55 -3.90
CA GLU A 355 1.67 -19.58 -3.18
C GLU A 355 0.15 -19.48 -3.43
N THR A 356 -0.42 -18.27 -3.47
CA THR A 356 -1.86 -18.04 -3.68
C THR A 356 -2.29 -18.43 -5.09
N PHE A 357 -1.53 -18.04 -6.11
CA PHE A 357 -1.83 -18.40 -7.51
C PHE A 357 -1.58 -19.89 -7.81
N ALA A 358 -0.74 -20.56 -7.03
CA ALA A 358 -0.57 -22.02 -7.06
C ALA A 358 -1.73 -22.77 -6.42
N ALA A 359 -2.24 -22.32 -5.28
CA ALA A 359 -3.37 -22.94 -4.60
C ALA A 359 -4.67 -22.88 -5.42
N GLY A 360 -4.82 -21.88 -6.30
CA GLY A 360 -5.99 -21.75 -7.19
C GLY A 360 -6.06 -22.75 -8.36
N ASN A 361 -5.12 -23.72 -8.47
CA ASN A 361 -4.92 -24.58 -9.66
C ASN A 361 -4.70 -23.80 -10.97
N THR A 362 -4.38 -22.51 -10.83
CA THR A 362 -4.17 -21.59 -11.94
C THR A 362 -2.71 -21.44 -12.32
N CYS A 363 -1.72 -21.81 -11.50
CA CYS A 363 -0.29 -21.80 -11.87
C CYS A 363 0.58 -22.45 -10.78
N SER A 364 1.20 -23.60 -11.01
CA SER A 364 2.12 -24.23 -10.03
C SER A 364 3.53 -23.60 -10.03
N THR A 365 3.64 -22.31 -9.70
CA THR A 365 4.94 -21.68 -9.44
C THR A 365 5.23 -21.73 -7.95
N GLY A 366 6.24 -22.50 -7.56
CA GLY A 366 6.73 -22.55 -6.18
C GLY A 366 7.86 -21.54 -5.95
N THR A 367 8.06 -21.12 -4.70
CA THR A 367 9.24 -20.35 -4.30
C THR A 367 10.11 -21.16 -3.37
N ASP A 368 11.42 -21.07 -3.56
CA ASP A 368 12.40 -21.58 -2.62
C ASP A 368 13.23 -20.42 -2.05
N SER A 369 13.32 -20.33 -0.73
CA SER A 369 14.01 -19.23 -0.05
C SER A 369 15.52 -19.42 -0.10
N ILE A 370 16.23 -18.48 -0.72
CA ILE A 370 17.69 -18.51 -0.83
C ILE A 370 18.30 -17.51 0.16
N GLY A 371 18.99 -18.02 1.17
CA GLY A 371 19.67 -17.20 2.18
C GLY A 371 21.06 -16.71 1.76
N ASN A 372 21.61 -15.78 2.55
CA ASN A 372 22.95 -15.19 2.32
C ASN A 372 24.05 -16.24 2.12
N LYS A 373 24.09 -17.26 3.00
CA LYS A 373 25.12 -18.31 2.98
C LYS A 373 25.03 -19.21 1.73
N ALA A 374 23.82 -19.46 1.23
CA ALA A 374 23.63 -20.24 0.01
C ALA A 374 24.20 -19.50 -1.22
N ILE A 375 23.96 -18.19 -1.32
CA ILE A 375 24.54 -17.35 -2.38
C ILE A 375 26.06 -17.25 -2.27
N GLN A 376 26.60 -17.05 -1.06
CA GLN A 376 28.04 -17.03 -0.81
C GLN A 376 28.71 -18.37 -1.16
N GLY A 377 28.06 -19.48 -0.84
CA GLY A 377 28.52 -20.84 -1.14
C GLY A 377 28.26 -21.32 -2.57
N ASN A 378 27.76 -20.44 -3.46
CA ASN A 378 27.42 -20.75 -4.85
C ASN A 378 26.39 -21.90 -5.01
N GLN A 379 25.44 -22.02 -4.09
CA GLN A 379 24.38 -23.02 -4.11
C GLN A 379 23.20 -22.55 -4.99
N LEU A 380 23.49 -22.21 -6.24
CA LEU A 380 22.53 -21.57 -7.17
C LEU A 380 22.13 -22.44 -8.36
N LYS A 381 22.75 -23.61 -8.51
CA LYS A 381 22.63 -24.49 -9.69
C LYS A 381 21.22 -25.05 -9.93
N ASP A 382 20.39 -25.11 -8.88
CA ASP A 382 19.05 -25.70 -8.93
C ASP A 382 18.00 -24.68 -9.40
N TYR A 383 18.39 -23.42 -9.57
CA TYR A 383 17.52 -22.34 -10.01
C TYR A 383 17.83 -21.93 -11.45
N LYS A 384 16.79 -21.58 -12.20
CA LYS A 384 16.92 -20.87 -13.48
C LYS A 384 16.71 -19.38 -13.33
N GLN A 385 15.87 -18.99 -12.37
CA GLN A 385 15.55 -17.62 -12.04
C GLN A 385 15.72 -17.38 -10.54
N ILE A 386 16.28 -16.23 -10.18
CA ILE A 386 16.33 -15.75 -8.80
C ILE A 386 15.74 -14.33 -8.74
N ILE A 387 14.78 -14.13 -7.84
CA ILE A 387 14.14 -12.84 -7.57
C ILE A 387 14.77 -12.22 -6.31
N PHE A 388 15.14 -10.95 -6.41
CA PHE A 388 15.48 -10.08 -5.30
C PHE A 388 14.30 -9.14 -5.04
N PRO A 389 13.58 -9.31 -3.92
CA PRO A 389 12.47 -8.44 -3.55
C PRO A 389 12.96 -7.03 -3.20
N ASP A 390 12.05 -6.07 -3.06
CA ASP A 390 12.37 -4.70 -2.69
C ASP A 390 13.18 -4.65 -1.39
N GLN A 391 14.44 -4.25 -1.53
CA GLN A 391 15.38 -4.12 -0.43
C GLN A 391 16.52 -3.18 -0.85
N SER A 392 17.06 -2.39 0.08
CA SER A 392 18.14 -1.46 -0.25
C SER A 392 19.45 -2.19 -0.58
N PRO A 393 20.33 -1.60 -1.43
CA PRO A 393 21.61 -2.21 -1.76
C PRO A 393 22.48 -2.55 -0.54
N ASN A 394 22.49 -1.66 0.45
CA ASN A 394 23.25 -1.88 1.68
C ASN A 394 22.72 -3.07 2.48
N GLN A 395 21.41 -3.25 2.57
CA GLN A 395 20.83 -4.38 3.30
C GLN A 395 21.13 -5.72 2.59
N ILE A 396 21.08 -5.76 1.26
CA ILE A 396 21.43 -6.97 0.48
C ILE A 396 22.93 -7.29 0.63
N LEU A 397 23.80 -6.29 0.46
CA LEU A 397 25.24 -6.50 0.45
C LEU A 397 25.80 -6.77 1.86
N ASN A 398 25.39 -5.98 2.85
CA ASN A 398 26.02 -5.92 4.16
C ASN A 398 25.15 -6.47 5.30
N GLY A 399 23.84 -6.62 5.11
CA GLY A 399 22.93 -7.15 6.15
C GLY A 399 22.99 -6.38 7.47
N TYR A 400 22.73 -7.07 8.57
CA TYR A 400 22.92 -6.49 9.91
C TYR A 400 24.40 -6.26 10.20
N ALA A 401 24.71 -5.11 10.81
CA ALA A 401 26.06 -4.80 11.25
C ALA A 401 26.49 -5.73 12.40
N LYS A 402 27.79 -6.05 12.48
CA LYS A 402 28.35 -6.83 13.60
C LYS A 402 28.01 -6.18 14.95
N GLY A 403 27.67 -7.02 15.92
CA GLY A 403 27.29 -6.57 17.28
C GLY A 403 25.86 -6.03 17.41
N THR A 404 25.08 -5.97 16.32
CA THR A 404 23.65 -5.58 16.40
C THR A 404 22.70 -6.76 16.59
N MET A 405 23.14 -7.96 16.17
CA MET A 405 22.45 -9.25 16.26
C MET A 405 23.48 -10.35 16.57
N PRO A 406 23.07 -11.57 16.99
CA PRO A 406 23.98 -12.72 17.06
C PRO A 406 24.71 -12.93 15.72
N ASP A 407 25.99 -13.33 15.78
CA ASP A 407 26.90 -13.31 14.64
C ASP A 407 26.37 -14.09 13.42
N GLU A 408 25.64 -15.19 13.65
CA GLU A 408 25.02 -16.02 12.62
C GLU A 408 23.95 -15.30 11.79
N TYR A 409 23.40 -14.19 12.29
CA TYR A 409 22.39 -13.34 11.64
C TYR A 409 22.97 -12.02 11.10
N THR A 410 24.28 -11.80 11.24
CA THR A 410 24.96 -10.60 10.72
C THR A 410 25.51 -10.82 9.32
N GLY A 411 25.73 -9.73 8.58
CA GLY A 411 26.25 -9.79 7.21
C GLY A 411 25.19 -10.00 6.13
N GLY A 412 25.51 -9.56 4.91
CA GLY A 412 24.72 -9.77 3.70
C GLY A 412 25.41 -10.77 2.78
N ILE A 413 25.11 -10.73 1.47
CA ILE A 413 25.72 -11.65 0.51
C ILE A 413 27.22 -11.37 0.27
N GLY A 414 27.67 -10.14 0.53
CA GLY A 414 29.08 -9.73 0.36
C GLY A 414 29.60 -9.86 -1.09
N ALA A 415 30.89 -9.56 -1.26
CA ALA A 415 31.55 -9.60 -2.57
C ALA A 415 31.53 -11.01 -3.21
N ASP A 416 31.71 -12.06 -2.40
CA ASP A 416 31.64 -13.45 -2.87
C ASP A 416 30.26 -13.80 -3.44
N GLY A 417 29.20 -13.35 -2.75
CA GLY A 417 27.84 -13.52 -3.23
C GLY A 417 27.59 -12.78 -4.54
N VAL A 418 28.09 -11.54 -4.68
CA VAL A 418 28.03 -10.80 -5.95
C VAL A 418 28.73 -11.57 -7.08
N ALA A 419 29.93 -12.09 -6.82
CA ALA A 419 30.70 -12.84 -7.81
C ALA A 419 29.96 -14.11 -8.26
N ASN A 420 29.30 -14.82 -7.33
CA ASN A 420 28.51 -16.01 -7.66
C ASN A 420 27.23 -15.68 -8.44
N LEU A 421 26.54 -14.60 -8.11
CA LEU A 421 25.39 -14.13 -8.88
C LEU A 421 25.78 -13.74 -10.31
N LYS A 422 26.96 -13.12 -10.49
CA LYS A 422 27.49 -12.83 -11.82
C LYS A 422 27.75 -14.10 -12.64
N LYS A 423 28.41 -15.10 -12.05
CA LYS A 423 28.60 -16.42 -12.68
C LYS A 423 27.28 -17.08 -13.05
N PHE A 424 26.28 -16.99 -12.17
CA PHE A 424 24.94 -17.53 -12.40
C PHE A 424 24.30 -16.94 -13.66
N VAL A 425 24.30 -15.61 -13.80
CA VAL A 425 23.75 -14.95 -15.00
C VAL A 425 24.57 -15.26 -16.24
N GLU A 426 25.90 -15.20 -16.15
CA GLU A 426 26.78 -15.49 -17.29
C GLU A 426 26.58 -16.92 -17.83
N ALA A 427 26.23 -17.86 -16.95
CA ALA A 427 25.92 -19.25 -17.28
C ALA A 427 24.53 -19.47 -17.90
N GLY A 428 23.66 -18.45 -17.96
CA GLY A 428 22.31 -18.55 -18.52
C GLY A 428 21.17 -18.30 -17.53
N GLY A 429 21.49 -18.04 -16.26
CA GLY A 429 20.50 -17.71 -15.24
C GLY A 429 19.84 -16.34 -15.48
N THR A 430 18.63 -16.16 -14.93
CA THR A 430 17.93 -14.87 -14.93
C THR A 430 17.88 -14.30 -13.53
N LEU A 431 18.33 -13.07 -13.35
CA LEU A 431 18.12 -12.33 -12.10
C LEU A 431 17.04 -11.27 -12.29
N VAL A 432 16.07 -11.23 -11.39
CA VAL A 432 15.00 -10.24 -11.37
C VAL A 432 15.14 -9.40 -10.10
N PHE A 433 15.27 -8.08 -10.24
CA PHE A 433 15.38 -7.17 -9.11
C PHE A 433 14.16 -6.26 -9.03
N LEU A 434 13.52 -6.22 -7.86
CA LEU A 434 12.31 -5.45 -7.65
C LEU A 434 12.64 -4.12 -6.95
N ASN A 435 12.10 -3.04 -7.50
CA ASN A 435 12.16 -1.70 -6.94
C ASN A 435 13.59 -1.30 -6.49
N ARG A 436 13.85 -1.09 -5.19
CA ARG A 436 15.17 -0.63 -4.71
C ARG A 436 16.29 -1.64 -4.90
N ALA A 437 15.98 -2.93 -5.02
CA ALA A 437 16.96 -3.96 -5.31
C ALA A 437 17.56 -3.79 -6.72
N SER A 438 16.87 -3.08 -7.62
CA SER A 438 17.44 -2.71 -8.92
C SER A 438 18.68 -1.83 -8.78
N ASN A 439 18.77 -0.97 -7.74
CA ASN A 439 19.98 -0.18 -7.50
C ASN A 439 21.17 -1.07 -7.12
N PHE A 440 20.94 -2.18 -6.42
CA PHE A 440 21.99 -3.14 -6.09
C PHE A 440 22.56 -3.74 -7.38
N ALA A 441 21.69 -4.16 -8.29
CA ALA A 441 22.12 -4.71 -9.58
C ALA A 441 22.90 -3.69 -10.42
N ILE A 442 22.43 -2.44 -10.47
CA ILE A 442 23.12 -1.35 -11.18
C ILE A 442 24.54 -1.17 -10.65
N GLU A 443 24.69 -1.08 -9.34
CA GLU A 443 25.97 -0.81 -8.67
C GLU A 443 26.93 -2.00 -8.76
N GLN A 444 26.46 -3.22 -8.47
CA GLN A 444 27.32 -4.39 -8.31
C GLN A 444 27.69 -5.05 -9.64
N PHE A 445 26.87 -4.89 -10.69
CA PHE A 445 27.13 -5.45 -12.02
C PHE A 445 27.58 -4.40 -13.03
N ASN A 446 27.70 -3.13 -12.62
CA ASN A 446 28.07 -2.00 -13.48
C ASN A 446 27.18 -1.91 -14.74
N LEU A 447 25.87 -1.97 -14.54
CA LEU A 447 24.89 -2.01 -15.62
C LEU A 447 24.81 -0.64 -16.33
N PRO A 448 24.57 -0.60 -17.66
CA PRO A 448 24.51 0.64 -18.43
C PRO A 448 23.18 1.41 -18.28
N VAL A 449 22.70 1.52 -17.04
CA VAL A 449 21.53 2.31 -16.67
C VAL A 449 21.81 3.09 -15.39
N ARG A 450 21.17 4.24 -15.24
CA ARG A 450 21.31 5.10 -14.06
C ARG A 450 19.95 5.35 -13.44
N ASN A 451 19.85 5.21 -12.11
CA ASN A 451 18.66 5.65 -11.39
C ASN A 451 18.66 7.18 -11.28
N VAL A 452 17.70 7.84 -11.92
CA VAL A 452 17.58 9.31 -11.91
C VAL A 452 16.95 9.88 -10.64
N THR A 453 16.30 9.04 -9.82
CA THR A 453 15.67 9.48 -8.55
C THR A 453 16.64 9.44 -7.37
N LYS A 454 17.79 8.77 -7.53
CA LYS A 454 18.80 8.63 -6.48
C LYS A 454 19.35 9.98 -6.06
N GLY A 455 19.26 10.28 -4.76
CA GLY A 455 19.83 11.49 -4.17
C GLY A 455 19.00 12.75 -4.38
N LEU A 456 17.84 12.68 -5.04
CA LEU A 456 16.93 13.82 -5.12
C LEU A 456 16.42 14.16 -3.71
N PRO A 457 16.48 15.42 -3.28
CA PRO A 457 15.96 15.80 -1.98
C PRO A 457 14.43 15.71 -1.99
N ARG A 458 13.84 15.29 -0.87
CA ARG A 458 12.37 15.09 -0.73
C ARG A 458 11.54 16.33 -1.11
N ARG A 459 12.08 17.54 -0.94
CA ARG A 459 11.43 18.79 -1.34
C ARG A 459 11.34 19.02 -2.86
N ASP A 460 12.14 18.29 -3.63
CA ASP A 460 12.19 18.41 -5.10
C ASP A 460 11.54 17.18 -5.76
N PHE A 461 11.57 16.01 -5.10
CA PHE A 461 10.96 14.79 -5.60
C PHE A 461 10.36 13.97 -4.45
N PHE A 462 9.04 13.76 -4.50
CA PHE A 462 8.34 12.91 -3.54
C PHE A 462 7.06 12.35 -4.14
N ILE A 463 6.95 11.02 -4.17
CA ILE A 463 5.78 10.28 -4.65
C ILE A 463 5.50 9.16 -3.63
N PRO A 464 4.55 9.35 -2.69
CA PRO A 464 4.35 8.49 -1.52
C PRO A 464 3.33 7.38 -1.74
N GLY A 465 3.57 6.50 -2.70
CA GLY A 465 2.64 5.42 -3.01
C GLY A 465 1.53 5.89 -3.93
N SER A 466 1.89 6.28 -5.15
CA SER A 466 0.95 6.68 -6.19
C SER A 466 0.94 5.70 -7.35
N ILE A 467 -0.19 5.64 -8.05
CA ILE A 467 -0.33 4.86 -9.28
C ILE A 467 0.08 5.77 -10.44
N LEU A 468 1.15 5.38 -11.12
CA LEU A 468 1.66 6.09 -12.29
C LEU A 468 1.36 5.30 -13.57
N ARG A 469 1.18 5.99 -14.69
CA ARG A 469 1.03 5.37 -16.02
C ARG A 469 2.38 4.84 -16.49
N THR A 470 2.37 3.66 -17.10
CA THR A 470 3.50 3.14 -17.89
C THR A 470 3.05 2.81 -19.30
N GLU A 471 3.96 2.99 -20.26
CA GLU A 471 3.80 2.61 -21.66
C GLU A 471 4.67 1.40 -21.94
N LEU A 472 4.06 0.33 -22.46
CA LEU A 472 4.67 -0.99 -22.63
C LEU A 472 5.09 -1.22 -24.09
N ASP A 473 6.28 -1.80 -24.28
CA ASP A 473 6.66 -2.43 -25.54
C ASP A 473 5.95 -3.78 -25.67
N THR A 474 4.84 -3.82 -26.42
CA THR A 474 4.02 -5.03 -26.62
C THR A 474 4.66 -6.08 -27.52
N THR A 475 5.84 -5.82 -28.08
CA THR A 475 6.59 -6.81 -28.87
C THR A 475 7.48 -7.70 -28.00
N ASN A 476 7.74 -7.28 -26.76
CA ASN A 476 8.57 -8.00 -25.82
C ASN A 476 7.82 -9.19 -25.16
N PRO A 477 8.42 -10.37 -25.00
CA PRO A 477 7.78 -11.51 -24.31
C PRO A 477 7.29 -11.22 -22.89
N ILE A 478 7.90 -10.27 -22.17
CA ILE A 478 7.53 -9.90 -20.80
C ILE A 478 6.16 -9.21 -20.75
N THR A 479 5.73 -8.56 -21.83
CA THR A 479 4.44 -7.84 -21.93
C THR A 479 3.38 -8.67 -22.65
N LYS A 480 3.63 -9.96 -22.88
CA LYS A 480 2.69 -10.88 -23.54
C LYS A 480 1.32 -10.84 -22.85
N GLY A 481 0.28 -10.59 -23.65
CA GLY A 481 -1.11 -10.52 -23.18
C GLY A 481 -1.52 -9.17 -22.58
N MET A 482 -0.61 -8.20 -22.47
CA MET A 482 -0.89 -6.89 -21.89
C MET A 482 -1.24 -5.84 -22.95
N ASP A 483 -1.93 -4.78 -22.52
CA ASP A 483 -2.19 -3.61 -23.35
C ASP A 483 -0.94 -2.70 -23.45
N LYS A 484 -0.94 -1.76 -24.41
CA LYS A 484 0.15 -0.78 -24.58
C LYS A 484 0.36 0.14 -23.38
N GLN A 485 -0.62 0.23 -22.49
CA GLN A 485 -0.53 1.02 -21.27
C GLN A 485 -0.82 0.11 -20.08
N SER A 486 -0.08 0.32 -19.00
CA SER A 486 -0.27 -0.31 -17.71
C SER A 486 0.01 0.71 -16.61
N ILE A 487 0.23 0.24 -15.39
CA ILE A 487 0.54 1.05 -14.23
C ILE A 487 1.92 0.70 -13.66
N ALA A 488 2.42 1.57 -12.79
CA ALA A 488 3.46 1.26 -11.82
C ALA A 488 3.03 1.83 -10.47
N TRP A 489 3.07 1.00 -9.43
CA TRP A 489 3.00 1.49 -8.06
C TRP A 489 4.33 2.12 -7.67
N PHE A 490 4.36 3.44 -7.48
CA PHE A 490 5.58 4.19 -7.22
C PHE A 490 5.68 4.62 -5.76
N GLU A 491 6.68 4.07 -5.06
CA GLU A 491 7.04 4.40 -3.67
C GLU A 491 8.52 4.07 -3.46
N ASP A 492 9.32 5.10 -3.17
CA ASP A 492 10.79 5.03 -3.08
C ASP A 492 11.43 4.31 -4.28
N SER A 493 10.82 4.48 -5.45
CA SER A 493 11.10 3.71 -6.65
C SER A 493 12.20 4.34 -7.51
N PRO A 494 13.07 3.53 -8.15
CA PRO A 494 14.00 4.03 -9.15
C PRO A 494 13.29 4.24 -10.50
N ALA A 495 13.76 5.23 -11.25
CA ALA A 495 13.45 5.39 -12.67
C ALA A 495 14.76 5.40 -13.46
N PHE A 496 14.81 4.70 -14.59
CA PHE A 496 16.06 4.40 -15.26
C PHE A 496 16.29 5.29 -16.47
N GLU A 497 17.44 5.96 -16.48
CA GLU A 497 18.04 6.49 -17.70
C GLU A 497 18.94 5.43 -18.32
N VAL A 498 18.72 5.16 -19.62
CA VAL A 498 19.53 4.21 -20.39
C VAL A 498 20.77 4.92 -20.91
N LEU A 499 21.95 4.41 -20.55
CA LEU A 499 23.25 4.98 -20.98
C LEU A 499 23.77 4.35 -22.27
N ASP A 500 23.31 3.14 -22.59
CA ASP A 500 23.69 2.39 -23.79
C ASP A 500 22.50 1.59 -24.34
N ASN A 501 21.83 2.14 -25.35
CA ASN A 501 20.65 1.53 -25.99
C ASN A 501 20.97 0.22 -26.72
N SER A 502 22.24 -0.07 -27.03
CA SER A 502 22.61 -1.33 -27.69
C SER A 502 22.62 -2.53 -26.73
N ARG A 503 22.71 -2.27 -25.42
CA ARG A 503 22.79 -3.28 -24.36
C ARG A 503 21.58 -3.33 -23.43
N VAL A 504 20.61 -2.43 -23.61
CA VAL A 504 19.43 -2.34 -22.74
C VAL A 504 18.17 -2.36 -23.58
N LYS A 505 17.26 -3.28 -23.28
CA LYS A 505 15.91 -3.29 -23.83
C LYS A 505 14.96 -2.62 -22.85
N VAL A 506 14.33 -1.52 -23.27
CA VAL A 506 13.30 -0.83 -22.48
C VAL A 506 11.96 -1.50 -22.73
N ILE A 507 11.38 -2.08 -21.68
CA ILE A 507 10.12 -2.83 -21.75
C ILE A 507 8.94 -1.95 -21.33
N ALA A 508 9.16 -1.09 -20.34
CA ALA A 508 8.19 -0.09 -19.90
C ALA A 508 8.86 1.27 -19.68
N ARG A 509 8.16 2.35 -20.02
CA ARG A 509 8.58 3.74 -19.74
C ARG A 509 7.45 4.54 -19.10
N TYR A 510 7.79 5.61 -18.39
CA TYR A 510 6.82 6.64 -18.05
C TYR A 510 6.53 7.52 -19.28
N PRO A 511 5.32 8.09 -19.40
CA PRO A 511 5.00 9.05 -20.46
C PRO A 511 6.01 10.20 -20.54
N GLU A 512 6.24 10.71 -21.76
CA GLU A 512 7.09 11.87 -22.01
C GLU A 512 6.49 13.17 -21.45
N LYS A 513 5.16 13.27 -21.45
CA LYS A 513 4.43 14.41 -20.89
C LYS A 513 4.19 14.20 -19.41
N THR A 514 4.59 15.18 -18.59
CA THR A 514 4.55 15.06 -17.12
C THR A 514 3.12 14.92 -16.59
N GLU A 515 2.17 15.63 -17.20
CA GLU A 515 0.75 15.61 -16.86
C GLU A 515 0.07 14.25 -17.10
N ASP A 516 0.66 13.40 -17.95
CA ASP A 516 0.15 12.06 -18.26
C ASP A 516 0.65 10.98 -17.29
N ILE A 517 1.63 11.30 -16.43
CA ILE A 517 2.28 10.32 -15.55
C ILE A 517 1.38 9.93 -14.37
N LEU A 518 0.78 10.89 -13.66
CA LEU A 518 0.03 10.60 -12.43
C LEU A 518 -1.39 10.10 -12.73
N LEU A 519 -1.64 8.81 -12.48
CA LEU A 519 -2.97 8.22 -12.61
C LEU A 519 -3.80 8.30 -11.35
N SER A 520 -3.23 8.20 -10.16
CA SER A 520 -3.98 8.30 -8.89
C SER A 520 -3.00 8.54 -7.74
N GLY A 521 -3.34 9.42 -6.80
CA GLY A 521 -2.45 9.80 -5.69
C GLY A 521 -1.93 11.22 -5.76
N TRP A 522 -0.66 11.41 -5.42
CA TRP A 522 0.03 12.70 -5.38
C TRP A 522 1.48 12.55 -5.82
N ALA A 523 1.96 13.50 -6.63
CA ALA A 523 3.33 13.49 -7.10
C ALA A 523 3.93 14.90 -7.09
N LEU A 524 5.13 14.99 -6.51
CA LEU A 524 6.01 16.14 -6.61
C LEU A 524 7.26 15.74 -7.40
N GLY A 525 7.62 16.53 -8.40
CA GLY A 525 8.81 16.30 -9.23
C GLY A 525 8.62 15.24 -10.33
N ALA A 526 7.38 14.97 -10.77
CA ALA A 526 7.11 13.94 -11.79
C ALA A 526 7.85 14.20 -13.12
N GLU A 527 8.20 15.45 -13.42
CA GLU A 527 9.00 15.81 -14.59
C GLU A 527 10.42 15.20 -14.57
N LYS A 528 10.93 14.83 -13.39
CA LYS A 528 12.24 14.19 -13.24
C LYS A 528 12.27 12.75 -13.80
N ILE A 529 11.10 12.11 -13.92
CA ILE A 529 10.97 10.73 -14.39
C ILE A 529 10.27 10.63 -15.76
N ALA A 530 9.85 11.76 -16.35
CA ALA A 530 9.23 11.80 -17.67
C ALA A 530 10.12 11.15 -18.74
N GLY A 531 9.54 10.27 -19.55
CA GLY A 531 10.24 9.51 -20.60
C GLY A 531 11.25 8.46 -20.11
N LYS A 532 11.51 8.36 -18.80
CA LYS A 532 12.47 7.40 -18.24
C LYS A 532 11.90 5.99 -18.20
N ALA A 533 12.77 5.00 -18.26
CA ALA A 533 12.37 3.60 -18.24
C ALA A 533 11.94 3.17 -16.83
N ALA A 534 10.86 2.40 -16.75
CA ALA A 534 10.30 1.82 -15.54
C ALA A 534 10.57 0.30 -15.43
N LEU A 535 10.85 -0.37 -16.56
CA LEU A 535 11.21 -1.79 -16.63
C LEU A 535 12.19 -2.00 -17.77
N VAL A 536 13.34 -2.63 -17.47
CA VAL A 536 14.39 -2.90 -18.46
C VAL A 536 14.91 -4.33 -18.35
N GLU A 537 15.35 -4.88 -19.49
CA GLU A 537 16.10 -6.14 -19.59
C GLU A 537 17.51 -5.84 -20.13
N ILE A 538 18.52 -6.40 -19.45
CA ILE A 538 19.93 -6.29 -19.82
C ILE A 538 20.51 -7.71 -20.03
N PRO A 539 20.87 -8.10 -21.27
CA PRO A 539 21.60 -9.34 -21.51
C PRO A 539 22.98 -9.32 -20.86
N LEU A 540 23.38 -10.42 -20.21
CA LEU A 540 24.71 -10.58 -19.62
C LEU A 540 25.18 -12.04 -19.77
N GLY A 541 26.27 -12.24 -20.52
CA GLY A 541 26.71 -13.59 -20.91
C GLY A 541 25.60 -14.33 -21.67
N LYS A 542 25.23 -15.52 -21.21
CA LYS A 542 24.12 -16.30 -21.78
C LYS A 542 22.76 -16.00 -21.15
N GLY A 543 22.75 -15.28 -20.03
CA GLY A 543 21.55 -14.97 -19.26
C GLY A 543 21.15 -13.51 -19.38
N LYS A 544 20.33 -13.05 -18.43
CA LYS A 544 19.78 -11.70 -18.42
C LYS A 544 19.50 -11.20 -17.00
N ILE A 545 19.52 -9.89 -16.85
CA ILE A 545 19.10 -9.18 -15.65
C ILE A 545 17.89 -8.33 -15.99
N ILE A 546 16.82 -8.46 -15.20
CA ILE A 546 15.58 -7.69 -15.35
C ILE A 546 15.45 -6.76 -14.14
N LEU A 547 15.28 -5.46 -14.40
CA LEU A 547 15.15 -4.45 -13.37
C LEU A 547 13.75 -3.85 -13.41
N PHE A 548 13.00 -4.04 -12.32
CA PHE A 548 11.75 -3.33 -12.11
C PHE A 548 12.00 -2.05 -11.32
N GLY A 549 11.53 -0.93 -11.86
CA GLY A 549 11.47 0.37 -11.20
C GLY A 549 10.25 0.54 -10.30
N PHE A 550 9.66 -0.56 -9.86
CA PHE A 550 8.47 -0.62 -9.01
C PHE A 550 8.33 -2.03 -8.44
N ARG A 551 7.38 -2.25 -7.53
CA ARG A 551 6.99 -3.59 -7.06
C ARG A 551 5.80 -4.06 -7.89
N PRO A 552 5.97 -4.98 -8.86
CA PRO A 552 4.87 -5.44 -9.73
C PRO A 552 3.79 -6.21 -8.97
N GLN A 553 4.08 -6.67 -7.76
CA GLN A 553 3.20 -7.42 -6.88
C GLN A 553 2.74 -6.63 -5.65
N TYR A 554 2.98 -5.32 -5.60
CA TYR A 554 2.79 -4.48 -4.40
C TYR A 554 1.57 -4.90 -3.58
N ARG A 555 1.83 -5.40 -2.36
CA ARG A 555 0.84 -5.86 -1.36
C ARG A 555 -0.20 -6.88 -1.86
N GLY A 556 0.07 -7.60 -2.94
CA GLY A 556 -0.94 -8.44 -3.59
C GLY A 556 -2.11 -7.65 -4.19
N GLN A 557 -2.00 -6.32 -4.29
CA GLN A 557 -3.10 -5.43 -4.72
C GLN A 557 -3.05 -5.13 -6.23
N THR A 558 -1.89 -5.26 -6.85
CA THR A 558 -1.59 -4.79 -8.22
C THR A 558 -1.74 -5.89 -9.28
N LEU A 559 -2.92 -6.53 -9.37
CA LEU A 559 -3.19 -7.57 -10.39
C LEU A 559 -2.85 -7.11 -11.82
N ALA A 560 -2.98 -5.82 -12.12
CA ALA A 560 -2.64 -5.21 -13.40
C ALA A 560 -1.17 -5.43 -13.83
N THR A 561 -0.26 -5.63 -12.87
CA THR A 561 1.18 -5.79 -13.12
C THR A 561 1.72 -7.17 -12.79
N PHE A 562 0.91 -8.08 -12.24
CA PHE A 562 1.32 -9.47 -12.02
C PHE A 562 1.81 -10.16 -13.29
N PRO A 563 1.17 -9.99 -14.48
CA PRO A 563 1.67 -10.62 -15.70
C PRO A 563 3.10 -10.24 -16.05
N LEU A 564 3.55 -9.00 -15.74
CA LEU A 564 4.95 -8.61 -15.97
C LEU A 564 5.92 -9.45 -15.14
N LEU A 565 5.59 -9.71 -13.86
CA LEU A 565 6.44 -10.52 -12.99
C LEU A 565 6.43 -11.99 -13.43
N PHE A 566 5.25 -12.57 -13.69
CA PHE A 566 5.13 -13.96 -14.15
C PHE A 566 5.81 -14.19 -15.50
N ASN A 567 5.67 -13.28 -16.47
CA ASN A 567 6.35 -13.39 -17.75
C ASN A 567 7.87 -13.16 -17.63
N ALA A 568 8.34 -12.35 -16.69
CA ALA A 568 9.77 -12.15 -16.44
C ALA A 568 10.47 -13.42 -15.94
N ILE A 569 9.77 -14.28 -15.21
CA ILE A 569 10.30 -15.57 -14.72
C ILE A 569 9.96 -16.75 -15.61
N GLY A 570 8.95 -16.63 -16.47
CA GLY A 570 8.50 -17.69 -17.37
C GLY A 570 9.30 -17.83 -18.66
N ASN A 571 10.08 -16.80 -19.03
CA ASN A 571 10.82 -16.70 -20.30
C ASN A 571 12.33 -16.87 -20.16
#